data_AF-A0A2T1BZN7-F1
#
_entry.id   AF-A0A2T1BZN7-F1
#
_cell.length_a   1.000
_cell.length_b   1.000
_cell.length_c   1.000
_cell.angle_alpha   90.00
_cell.angle_beta   90.00
_cell.angle_gamma   90.00
#
_symmetry.space_group_name_H-M   'P 1'
#
loop_
_entity.id
_entity.type
_entity.pdbx_description
1 polymer ?
#
loop_
_entity_poly.entity_id
_entity_poly.type
_entity_poly.pdbx_seq_one_letter_code
_entity_poly.pdbx_strand_id
1 'polypeptide(L)'
;MSTITIREQQKTETGFKAILSFEGGTEYAIEVSNPFTAQEEERLEWYFERWLVFPNLETVKAEAAKESVRSYGEKLFEQVFKSNFDAYSEYQSIKDKIAQIEIAGNSPEFQALHWEALQDPQQPRPLAVDRVMVRKRVQQTAGRAMVEPSPVINLLVVTARPGEENDVNHRTISRPLMGAIQKSKLRVQVDLLRPGTFEALTKHLEAKGAGFYHIVHFDMHGAVMSYAEVKELQEKEEKSNPGNPLSFKEFGREIPKFAGLKALLSFESGIPGQTDLREASELADLLTGKNIPVCILNACQSAKQVQG
;
A
#
# COMPACT_ATOMS: atom_id res chain seq x y z
N MET A 1 1.94 6.14 -25.78
CA MET A 1 1.80 6.30 -24.32
C MET A 1 3.20 6.26 -23.79
N SER A 2 3.63 7.31 -23.10
CA SER A 2 5.02 7.46 -22.66
C SER A 2 5.17 7.09 -21.19
N THR A 3 6.26 6.42 -20.85
CA THR A 3 6.64 6.05 -19.50
C THR A 3 7.78 6.95 -19.00
N ILE A 4 7.67 7.42 -17.76
CA ILE A 4 8.78 8.06 -17.04
C ILE A 4 9.24 7.11 -15.96
N THR A 5 10.55 6.94 -15.78
CA THR A 5 11.11 6.14 -14.70
C THR A 5 12.03 7.00 -13.84
N ILE A 6 11.75 7.03 -12.54
CA ILE A 6 12.59 7.61 -11.49
C ILE A 6 13.28 6.45 -10.78
N ARG A 7 14.59 6.30 -11.00
CA ARG A 7 15.37 5.15 -10.52
C ARG A 7 16.37 5.55 -9.46
N GLU A 8 16.21 5.04 -8.24
CA GLU A 8 17.19 5.16 -7.16
C GLU A 8 18.57 4.65 -7.61
N GLN A 9 19.62 5.41 -7.29
CA GLN A 9 21.02 5.00 -7.46
C GLN A 9 21.70 4.77 -6.12
N GLN A 10 21.60 5.74 -5.21
CA GLN A 10 22.34 5.74 -3.95
C GLN A 10 21.62 6.56 -2.88
N LYS A 11 21.55 6.04 -1.66
CA LYS A 11 21.13 6.80 -0.46
C LYS A 11 22.23 7.78 -0.03
N THR A 12 21.86 9.02 0.24
CA THR A 12 22.72 10.08 0.79
C THR A 12 22.36 10.35 2.25
N GLU A 13 23.09 11.25 2.92
CA GLU A 13 22.79 11.61 4.32
C GLU A 13 21.39 12.21 4.51
N THR A 14 20.92 12.98 3.52
CA THR A 14 19.67 13.75 3.61
C THR A 14 18.61 13.31 2.59
N GLY A 15 18.90 12.33 1.73
CA GLY A 15 18.01 11.90 0.65
C GLY A 15 18.60 10.80 -0.22
N PHE A 16 18.46 10.96 -1.53
CA PHE A 16 18.79 9.95 -2.54
C PHE A 16 19.29 10.61 -3.82
N LYS A 17 20.35 10.04 -4.40
CA LYS A 17 20.67 10.25 -5.81
C LYS A 17 19.83 9.29 -6.64
N ALA A 18 19.18 9.81 -7.65
CA ALA A 18 18.35 9.04 -8.57
C ALA A 18 18.58 9.48 -10.01
N ILE A 19 18.06 8.69 -10.95
CA ILE A 19 18.05 8.98 -12.38
C ILE A 19 16.60 9.14 -12.82
N LEU A 20 16.29 10.29 -13.41
CA LEU A 20 15.07 10.49 -14.17
C LEU A 20 15.32 10.05 -15.61
N SER A 21 14.47 9.18 -16.14
CA SER A 21 14.57 8.71 -17.52
C SER A 21 13.20 8.77 -18.20
N PHE A 22 13.23 9.18 -19.47
CA PHE A 22 12.06 9.22 -20.34
C PHE A 22 12.10 8.03 -21.31
N GLU A 23 10.95 7.47 -21.65
CA GLU A 23 10.86 6.30 -22.55
C GLU A 23 11.56 6.57 -23.90
N GLY A 24 12.63 5.81 -24.18
CA GLY A 24 13.45 5.97 -25.38
C GLY A 24 14.27 7.26 -25.45
N GLY A 25 14.37 7.99 -24.33
CA GLY A 25 14.98 9.31 -24.23
C GLY A 25 16.22 9.36 -23.33
N THR A 26 16.50 10.57 -22.85
CA THR A 26 17.70 10.92 -22.09
C THR A 26 17.57 10.55 -20.61
N GLU A 27 18.69 10.22 -19.98
CA GLU A 27 18.79 10.02 -18.53
C GLU A 27 19.36 11.30 -17.87
N TYR A 28 18.71 11.75 -16.81
CA TYR A 28 19.10 12.93 -16.04
C TYR A 28 19.38 12.54 -14.60
N ALA A 29 20.56 12.91 -14.08
CA ALA A 29 20.86 12.75 -12.67
C ALA A 29 20.07 13.77 -11.85
N ILE A 30 19.40 13.30 -10.80
CA ILE A 30 18.59 14.10 -9.89
C ILE A 30 18.93 13.76 -8.43
N GLU A 31 18.62 14.69 -7.53
CA GLU A 31 18.68 14.47 -6.09
C GLU A 31 17.28 14.65 -5.51
N VAL A 32 16.85 13.69 -4.70
CA VAL A 32 15.52 13.68 -4.09
C VAL A 32 15.65 13.43 -2.60
N SER A 33 14.97 14.23 -1.79
CA SER A 33 14.84 14.06 -0.35
C SER A 33 13.38 14.14 0.05
N ASN A 34 13.07 13.76 1.30
CA ASN A 34 11.74 13.98 1.83
C ASN A 34 11.47 15.50 1.96
N PRO A 35 10.47 16.06 1.26
CA PRO A 35 10.09 17.47 1.40
C PRO A 35 9.58 17.87 2.79
N PHE A 36 9.16 16.91 3.61
CA PHE A 36 8.67 17.12 4.96
C PHE A 36 9.73 16.87 6.03
N THR A 37 9.60 17.66 7.10
CA THR A 37 10.24 17.40 8.39
C THR A 37 9.48 16.31 9.17
N ALA A 38 10.10 15.75 10.20
CA ALA A 38 9.46 14.75 11.06
C ALA A 38 8.13 15.23 11.69
N GLN A 39 8.03 16.52 12.04
CA GLN A 39 6.80 17.11 12.59
C GLN A 39 5.69 17.22 11.55
N GLU A 40 6.05 17.50 10.29
CA GLU A 40 5.08 17.55 9.18
C GLU A 40 4.58 16.16 8.82
N GLU A 41 5.45 15.15 8.84
CA GLU A 41 5.07 13.74 8.68
C GLU A 41 4.13 13.28 9.81
N GLU A 42 4.44 13.58 11.07
CA GLU A 42 3.57 13.24 12.21
C GLU A 42 2.20 13.91 12.09
N ARG A 43 2.15 15.16 11.65
CA ARG A 43 0.88 15.86 11.38
C ARG A 43 0.10 15.19 10.24
N LEU A 44 0.78 14.71 9.20
CA LEU A 44 0.16 14.01 8.08
C LEU A 44 -0.41 12.64 8.52
N GLU A 45 0.36 11.87 9.30
CA GLU A 45 -0.07 10.61 9.89
C GLU A 45 -1.29 10.82 10.79
N TRP A 46 -1.26 11.84 11.66
CA TRP A 46 -2.41 12.21 12.47
C TRP A 46 -3.66 12.53 11.62
N TYR A 47 -3.50 13.22 10.49
CA TYR A 47 -4.63 13.59 9.62
C TYR A 47 -5.30 12.37 9.00
N PHE A 48 -4.51 11.42 8.47
CA PHE A 48 -5.04 10.23 7.80
C PHE A 48 -5.44 9.11 8.76
N GLU A 49 -4.82 9.00 9.94
CA GLU A 49 -5.09 7.89 10.86
C GLU A 49 -6.03 8.26 12.02
N ARG A 50 -5.94 9.49 12.56
CA ARG A 50 -6.66 9.87 13.78
C ARG A 50 -7.81 10.83 13.53
N TRP A 51 -7.60 11.83 12.68
CA TRP A 51 -8.62 12.86 12.44
C TRP A 51 -9.87 12.30 11.75
N LEU A 52 -9.72 11.30 10.85
CA LEU A 52 -10.84 10.65 10.19
C LEU A 52 -11.84 9.97 11.15
N VAL A 53 -11.42 9.63 12.37
CA VAL A 53 -12.30 9.06 13.40
C VAL A 53 -13.21 10.14 14.01
N PHE A 54 -12.69 11.36 14.17
CA PHE A 54 -13.40 12.49 14.76
C PHE A 54 -13.23 13.77 13.91
N PRO A 55 -13.80 13.81 12.69
CA PRO A 55 -13.52 14.85 11.70
C PRO A 55 -14.02 16.26 12.08
N ASN A 56 -14.71 16.38 13.21
CA ASN A 56 -15.21 17.66 13.73
C ASN A 56 -14.24 18.33 14.73
N LEU A 57 -13.17 17.62 15.14
CA LEU A 57 -12.17 18.14 16.09
C LEU A 57 -10.94 18.67 15.33
N GLU A 58 -10.21 19.62 15.92
CA GLU A 58 -8.92 20.11 15.39
C GLU A 58 -8.95 20.53 13.89
N THR A 59 -10.06 21.11 13.42
CA THR A 59 -10.29 21.41 12.00
C THR A 59 -9.23 22.33 11.37
N VAL A 60 -8.66 23.26 12.16
CA VAL A 60 -7.55 24.12 11.71
C VAL A 60 -6.29 23.31 11.42
N LYS A 61 -5.95 22.35 12.28
CA LYS A 61 -4.81 21.44 12.07
C LYS A 61 -5.05 20.53 10.88
N ALA A 62 -6.29 20.07 10.70
CA ALA A 62 -6.70 19.24 9.58
C ALA A 62 -6.60 19.97 8.23
N GLU A 63 -7.06 21.23 8.14
CA GLU A 63 -6.92 22.01 6.90
C GLU A 63 -5.44 22.28 6.59
N ALA A 64 -4.64 22.62 7.62
CA ALA A 64 -3.19 22.79 7.44
C ALA A 64 -2.49 21.52 6.96
N ALA A 65 -2.90 20.33 7.46
CA ALA A 65 -2.37 19.05 6.99
C ALA A 65 -2.75 18.79 5.53
N LYS A 66 -4.02 19.02 5.15
CA LYS A 66 -4.52 18.88 3.79
C LYS A 66 -3.79 19.79 2.80
N GLU A 67 -3.60 21.07 3.14
CA GLU A 67 -2.85 22.01 2.30
C GLU A 67 -1.39 21.59 2.14
N SER A 68 -0.79 21.03 3.19
CA SER A 68 0.60 20.60 3.17
C SER A 68 0.89 19.50 2.15
N VAL A 69 -0.09 18.62 1.83
CA VAL A 69 0.05 17.58 0.81
C VAL A 69 0.37 18.18 -0.56
N ARG A 70 -0.27 19.30 -0.91
CA ARG A 70 0.01 20.00 -2.16
C ARG A 70 1.42 20.57 -2.14
N SER A 71 1.81 21.22 -1.05
CA SER A 71 3.17 21.77 -0.91
C SER A 71 4.24 20.68 -1.00
N TYR A 72 4.00 19.52 -0.41
CA TYR A 72 4.86 18.34 -0.55
C TYR A 72 5.05 17.96 -2.01
N GLY A 73 3.93 17.78 -2.71
CA GLY A 73 3.90 17.36 -4.10
C GLY A 73 4.63 18.30 -5.05
N GLU A 74 4.44 19.61 -4.86
CA GLU A 74 5.08 20.65 -5.65
C GLU A 74 6.59 20.69 -5.37
N LYS A 75 7.03 20.63 -4.10
CA LYS A 75 8.47 20.54 -3.75
C LYS A 75 9.13 19.29 -4.33
N LEU A 76 8.45 18.13 -4.27
CA LEU A 76 8.96 16.89 -4.85
C LEU A 76 9.08 17.00 -6.37
N PHE A 77 8.10 17.62 -7.04
CA PHE A 77 8.13 17.86 -8.47
C PHE A 77 9.31 18.74 -8.88
N GLU A 78 9.62 19.77 -8.10
CA GLU A 78 10.76 20.65 -8.36
C GLU A 78 12.09 19.91 -8.28
N GLN A 79 12.27 19.04 -7.29
CA GLN A 79 13.47 18.20 -7.15
C GLN A 79 13.64 17.26 -8.36
N VAL A 80 12.56 16.63 -8.81
CA VAL A 80 12.59 15.64 -9.90
C VAL A 80 12.76 16.29 -11.28
N PHE A 81 11.97 17.32 -11.60
CA PHE A 81 11.89 17.82 -12.97
C PHE A 81 12.55 19.18 -13.18
N LYS A 82 12.61 20.05 -12.16
CA LYS A 82 13.13 21.42 -12.33
C LYS A 82 14.59 21.60 -11.94
N SER A 83 15.25 20.57 -11.40
CA SER A 83 16.68 20.58 -11.08
C SER A 83 17.57 20.67 -12.33
N ASN A 84 17.05 20.25 -13.48
CA ASN A 84 17.72 20.34 -14.78
C ASN A 84 16.77 20.97 -15.82
N PHE A 85 17.25 21.98 -16.55
CA PHE A 85 16.45 22.71 -17.54
C PHE A 85 16.00 21.81 -18.70
N ASP A 86 16.89 20.94 -19.20
CA ASP A 86 16.60 20.03 -20.32
C ASP A 86 15.58 18.96 -19.89
N ALA A 87 15.72 18.43 -18.67
CA ALA A 87 14.75 17.50 -18.10
C ALA A 87 13.35 18.11 -17.99
N TYR A 88 13.25 19.37 -17.52
CA TYR A 88 11.98 20.08 -17.44
C TYR A 88 11.37 20.34 -18.82
N SER A 89 12.21 20.72 -19.80
CA SER A 89 11.80 20.94 -21.18
C SER A 89 11.25 19.65 -21.81
N GLU A 90 11.94 18.52 -21.60
CA GLU A 90 11.50 17.21 -22.08
C GLU A 90 10.17 16.80 -21.43
N TYR A 91 10.05 16.93 -20.10
CA TYR A 91 8.77 16.73 -19.40
C TYR A 91 7.64 17.57 -20.00
N GLN A 92 7.86 18.88 -20.21
CA GLN A 92 6.85 19.78 -20.78
C GLN A 92 6.43 19.36 -22.20
N SER A 93 7.35 18.80 -22.99
CA SER A 93 7.06 18.33 -24.35
C SER A 93 6.19 17.06 -24.39
N ILE A 94 6.21 16.25 -23.33
CA ILE A 94 5.50 14.96 -23.27
C ILE A 94 4.40 14.89 -22.21
N LYS A 95 4.19 15.91 -21.37
CA LYS A 95 3.32 15.86 -20.18
C LYS A 95 1.91 15.30 -20.41
N ASP A 96 1.33 15.56 -21.58
CA ASP A 96 -0.01 15.10 -21.97
C ASP A 96 -0.01 13.67 -22.53
N LYS A 97 1.17 13.13 -22.86
CA LYS A 97 1.38 11.78 -23.41
C LYS A 97 1.89 10.79 -22.38
N ILE A 98 2.35 11.26 -21.22
CA ILE A 98 2.71 10.40 -20.08
C ILE A 98 1.49 9.57 -19.72
N ALA A 99 1.65 8.26 -19.70
CA ALA A 99 0.62 7.33 -19.24
C ALA A 99 1.01 6.68 -17.91
N GLN A 100 2.31 6.53 -17.67
CA GLN A 100 2.85 5.81 -16.53
C GLN A 100 4.07 6.50 -15.93
N ILE A 101 4.15 6.49 -14.60
CA ILE A 101 5.29 6.93 -13.81
C ILE A 101 5.78 5.73 -13.00
N GLU A 102 7.03 5.34 -13.18
CA GLU A 102 7.66 4.23 -12.50
C GLU A 102 8.65 4.72 -11.46
N ILE A 103 8.47 4.28 -10.22
CA ILE A 103 9.38 4.52 -9.09
C ILE A 103 10.19 3.24 -8.86
N ALA A 104 11.42 3.22 -9.36
CA ALA A 104 12.30 2.06 -9.29
C ALA A 104 13.33 2.25 -8.18
N GLY A 105 13.27 1.44 -7.11
CA GLY A 105 14.20 1.55 -6.00
C GLY A 105 14.18 0.32 -5.10
N ASN A 106 15.29 0.09 -4.41
CA ASN A 106 15.46 -1.04 -3.49
C ASN A 106 15.37 -0.60 -2.03
N SER A 107 15.65 0.67 -1.71
CA SER A 107 15.57 1.14 -0.33
C SER A 107 14.11 1.35 0.09
N PRO A 108 13.73 0.89 1.29
CA PRO A 108 12.42 1.18 1.84
C PRO A 108 12.13 2.68 1.95
N GLU A 109 13.15 3.48 2.25
CA GLU A 109 13.01 4.91 2.49
C GLU A 109 12.75 5.71 1.21
N PHE A 110 13.38 5.34 0.10
CA PHE A 110 13.08 5.94 -1.20
C PHE A 110 11.65 5.63 -1.63
N GLN A 111 11.21 4.39 -1.37
CA GLN A 111 9.84 3.98 -1.60
C GLN A 111 8.87 4.56 -0.55
N ALA A 112 9.33 5.04 0.61
CA ALA A 112 8.46 5.66 1.60
C ALA A 112 8.03 7.09 1.22
N LEU A 113 8.73 7.74 0.28
CA LEU A 113 8.34 9.06 -0.20
C LEU A 113 6.92 9.03 -0.79
N HIS A 114 6.16 10.11 -0.56
CA HIS A 114 4.77 10.25 -1.03
C HIS A 114 4.74 10.60 -2.52
N TRP A 115 5.25 9.71 -3.37
CA TRP A 115 5.32 9.87 -4.83
C TRP A 115 3.94 10.13 -5.43
N GLU A 116 2.89 9.59 -4.84
CA GLU A 116 1.50 9.78 -5.25
C GLU A 116 1.05 11.25 -5.12
N ALA A 117 1.73 12.05 -4.26
CA ALA A 117 1.49 13.48 -4.13
C ALA A 117 2.20 14.31 -5.21
N LEU A 118 3.10 13.73 -6.01
CA LEU A 118 3.88 14.42 -7.05
C LEU A 118 2.97 15.30 -7.94
N GLN A 119 3.15 16.62 -7.83
CA GLN A 119 2.23 17.62 -8.35
C GLN A 119 2.96 18.64 -9.21
N ASP A 120 2.62 18.68 -10.49
CA ASP A 120 2.99 19.81 -11.36
C ASP A 120 2.17 21.04 -10.95
N PRO A 121 2.78 22.17 -10.55
CA PRO A 121 2.05 23.38 -10.18
C PRO A 121 1.13 23.93 -11.27
N GLN A 122 1.38 23.57 -12.54
CA GLN A 122 0.56 23.97 -13.68
C GLN A 122 -0.66 23.06 -13.90
N GLN A 123 -0.75 21.92 -13.20
CA GLN A 123 -1.85 20.97 -13.32
C GLN A 123 -2.83 21.12 -12.14
N PRO A 124 -4.13 20.80 -12.34
CA PRO A 124 -5.14 21.00 -11.29
C PRO A 124 -5.07 19.96 -10.17
N ARG A 125 -4.40 18.81 -10.38
CA ARG A 125 -4.36 17.67 -9.44
C ARG A 125 -3.10 16.81 -9.61
N PRO A 126 -2.72 16.01 -8.59
CA PRO A 126 -1.51 15.19 -8.62
C PRO A 126 -1.45 14.27 -9.82
N LEU A 127 -0.23 14.03 -10.31
CA LEU A 127 -0.02 13.21 -11.51
C LEU A 127 -0.59 11.80 -11.33
N ALA A 128 -0.52 11.23 -10.13
CA ALA A 128 -1.04 9.91 -9.83
C ALA A 128 -2.58 9.78 -9.97
N VAL A 129 -3.33 10.89 -10.00
CA VAL A 129 -4.79 10.84 -10.23
C VAL A 129 -5.11 10.63 -11.72
N ASP A 130 -4.17 10.98 -12.60
CA ASP A 130 -4.35 11.01 -14.05
C ASP A 130 -3.46 10.02 -14.81
N ARG A 131 -2.50 9.44 -14.11
CA ARG A 131 -1.41 8.64 -14.64
C ARG A 131 -1.24 7.41 -13.78
N VAL A 132 -0.89 6.28 -14.38
CA VAL A 132 -0.60 5.06 -13.62
C VAL A 132 0.73 5.26 -12.89
N MET A 133 0.73 5.08 -11.57
CA MET A 133 1.97 5.08 -10.79
C MET A 133 2.31 3.65 -10.37
N VAL A 134 3.55 3.23 -10.66
CA VAL A 134 4.02 1.87 -10.39
C VAL A 134 5.31 1.93 -9.58
N ARG A 135 5.36 1.18 -8.49
CA ARG A 135 6.57 0.99 -7.69
C ARG A 135 7.24 -0.32 -8.08
N LYS A 136 8.51 -0.29 -8.43
CA LYS A 136 9.31 -1.45 -8.83
C LYS A 136 10.52 -1.60 -7.93
N ARG A 137 10.81 -2.83 -7.50
CA ARG A 137 12.15 -3.18 -6.99
C ARG A 137 13.09 -3.38 -8.17
N VAL A 138 14.31 -2.88 -8.05
CA VAL A 138 15.34 -3.02 -9.08
C VAL A 138 15.82 -4.47 -9.16
N GLN A 139 15.81 -5.18 -8.02
CA GLN A 139 16.10 -6.61 -7.97
C GLN A 139 14.82 -7.42 -8.20
N GLN A 140 14.77 -8.16 -9.31
CA GLN A 140 13.66 -9.07 -9.60
C GLN A 140 13.63 -10.21 -8.59
N THR A 141 12.53 -10.36 -7.86
CA THR A 141 12.27 -11.60 -7.11
C THR A 141 12.05 -12.74 -8.09
N ALA A 142 12.64 -13.90 -7.80
CA ALA A 142 12.57 -15.08 -8.66
C ALA A 142 11.13 -15.60 -8.82
N GLY A 143 10.75 -15.92 -10.06
CA GLY A 143 9.52 -16.60 -10.42
C GLY A 143 8.43 -15.68 -10.97
N ARG A 144 8.26 -15.65 -12.30
CA ARG A 144 6.99 -15.16 -12.87
C ARG A 144 5.93 -16.22 -12.60
N ALA A 145 4.83 -15.85 -11.95
CA ALA A 145 3.66 -16.71 -11.91
C ALA A 145 3.24 -17.04 -13.36
N MET A 146 3.22 -18.32 -13.70
CA MET A 146 2.70 -18.76 -15.00
C MET A 146 1.17 -18.73 -14.91
N VAL A 147 0.57 -17.84 -15.68
CA VAL A 147 -0.88 -17.69 -15.75
C VAL A 147 -1.33 -18.32 -17.05
N GLU A 148 -2.05 -19.44 -16.94
CA GLU A 148 -2.69 -20.05 -18.10
C GLU A 148 -3.84 -19.15 -18.59
N PRO A 149 -4.03 -18.97 -19.90
CA PRO A 149 -5.16 -18.23 -20.43
C PRO A 149 -6.48 -18.82 -19.97
N SER A 150 -7.32 -18.02 -19.31
CA SER A 150 -8.66 -18.43 -18.86
C SER A 150 -9.75 -17.54 -19.47
N PRO A 151 -10.90 -18.11 -19.91
CA PRO A 151 -12.04 -17.33 -20.38
C PRO A 151 -12.79 -16.61 -19.25
N VAL A 152 -12.46 -16.92 -17.99
CA VAL A 152 -13.07 -16.36 -16.77
C VAL A 152 -11.98 -15.95 -15.79
N ILE A 153 -12.08 -14.75 -15.22
CA ILE A 153 -11.20 -14.29 -14.15
C ILE A 153 -11.75 -14.84 -12.82
N ASN A 154 -11.06 -15.82 -12.24
CA ASN A 154 -11.31 -16.28 -10.88
C ASN A 154 -10.69 -15.33 -9.86
N LEU A 155 -11.55 -14.66 -9.09
CA LEU A 155 -11.22 -13.72 -8.01
C LEU A 155 -11.64 -14.33 -6.66
N LEU A 156 -10.70 -14.44 -5.72
CA LEU A 156 -11.01 -14.75 -4.33
C LEU A 156 -11.01 -13.45 -3.52
N VAL A 157 -12.09 -13.18 -2.79
CA VAL A 157 -12.16 -12.09 -1.82
C VAL A 157 -12.05 -12.69 -0.43
N VAL A 158 -11.03 -12.31 0.32
CA VAL A 158 -10.78 -12.73 1.69
C VAL A 158 -11.02 -11.54 2.59
N THR A 159 -12.02 -11.64 3.47
CA THR A 159 -12.33 -10.58 4.43
C THR A 159 -12.08 -11.10 5.82
N ALA A 160 -11.14 -10.48 6.54
CA ALA A 160 -10.85 -10.77 7.94
C ALA A 160 -11.05 -9.49 8.74
N ARG A 161 -12.23 -9.37 9.38
CA ARG A 161 -12.64 -8.18 10.13
C ARG A 161 -13.17 -8.61 11.51
N PRO A 162 -12.26 -8.98 12.43
CA PRO A 162 -12.60 -9.56 13.74
C PRO A 162 -13.27 -8.57 14.70
N GLY A 163 -13.33 -7.28 14.35
CA GLY A 163 -14.02 -6.24 15.12
C GLY A 163 -15.54 -6.25 14.96
N GLU A 164 -16.08 -7.00 13.99
CA GLU A 164 -17.50 -7.08 13.64
C GLU A 164 -18.17 -5.70 13.46
N GLU A 165 -19.04 -5.28 14.38
CA GLU A 165 -19.78 -4.00 14.32
C GLU A 165 -18.91 -2.76 14.56
N ASN A 166 -17.73 -2.93 15.16
CA ASN A 166 -16.77 -1.84 15.38
C ASN A 166 -15.86 -1.60 14.17
N ASP A 167 -15.89 -2.49 13.18
CA ASP A 167 -15.16 -2.30 11.93
C ASP A 167 -15.98 -1.48 10.94
N VAL A 168 -15.29 -0.66 10.13
CA VAL A 168 -15.92 0.03 8.99
C VAL A 168 -16.66 -1.02 8.15
N ASN A 169 -17.94 -0.78 7.86
CA ASN A 169 -18.80 -1.79 7.26
C ASN A 169 -18.20 -2.33 5.95
N HIS A 170 -17.98 -3.65 5.84
CA HIS A 170 -17.47 -4.37 4.65
C HIS A 170 -18.18 -4.00 3.34
N ARG A 171 -19.42 -3.49 3.44
CA ARG A 171 -20.21 -2.98 2.33
C ARG A 171 -19.61 -1.75 1.65
N THR A 172 -18.64 -1.07 2.25
CA THR A 172 -18.03 0.14 1.69
C THR A 172 -17.10 -0.17 0.52
N ILE A 173 -16.47 -1.35 0.48
CA ILE A 173 -15.47 -1.70 -0.56
C ILE A 173 -15.92 -2.88 -1.42
N SER A 174 -16.50 -3.92 -0.82
CA SER A 174 -16.95 -5.11 -1.57
C SER A 174 -18.13 -4.81 -2.49
N ARG A 175 -19.06 -3.91 -2.10
CA ARG A 175 -20.23 -3.57 -2.96
C ARG A 175 -19.83 -2.75 -4.19
N PRO A 176 -19.03 -1.67 -4.08
CA PRO A 176 -18.56 -0.96 -5.28
C PRO A 176 -17.78 -1.87 -6.22
N LEU A 177 -16.94 -2.77 -5.69
CA LEU A 177 -16.21 -3.76 -6.50
C LEU A 177 -17.18 -4.67 -7.26
N MET A 178 -18.14 -5.29 -6.56
CA MET A 178 -19.16 -6.13 -7.21
C MET A 178 -19.99 -5.35 -8.23
N GLY A 179 -20.34 -4.10 -7.92
CA GLY A 179 -21.04 -3.21 -8.85
C GLY A 179 -20.21 -2.87 -10.09
N ALA A 180 -18.91 -2.65 -9.94
CA ALA A 180 -18.00 -2.42 -11.05
C ALA A 180 -17.83 -3.67 -11.92
N ILE A 181 -17.67 -4.85 -11.31
CA ILE A 181 -17.60 -6.14 -12.00
C ILE A 181 -18.89 -6.41 -12.77
N GLN A 182 -20.07 -6.21 -12.14
CA GLN A 182 -21.37 -6.40 -12.81
C GLN A 182 -21.60 -5.43 -13.97
N LYS A 183 -21.11 -4.19 -13.86
CA LYS A 183 -21.16 -3.21 -14.96
C LYS A 183 -20.13 -3.49 -16.05
N SER A 184 -19.08 -4.24 -15.74
CA SER A 184 -18.09 -4.66 -16.72
C SER A 184 -18.67 -5.77 -17.61
N LYS A 185 -18.17 -5.86 -18.85
CA LYS A 185 -18.47 -7.01 -19.74
C LYS A 185 -17.51 -8.19 -19.50
N LEU A 186 -16.79 -8.20 -18.38
CA LEU A 186 -15.82 -9.24 -18.05
C LEU A 186 -16.52 -10.42 -17.37
N ARG A 187 -16.13 -11.64 -17.73
CA ARG A 187 -16.57 -12.85 -17.03
C ARG A 187 -15.66 -13.03 -15.81
N VAL A 188 -16.18 -12.68 -14.64
CA VAL A 188 -15.46 -12.82 -13.37
C VAL A 188 -16.23 -13.76 -12.46
N GLN A 189 -15.58 -14.83 -11.99
CA GLN A 189 -16.10 -15.68 -10.92
C GLN A 189 -15.53 -15.16 -9.61
N VAL A 190 -16.42 -14.80 -8.67
CA VAL A 190 -16.03 -14.28 -7.36
C VAL A 190 -16.38 -15.29 -6.29
N ASP A 191 -15.36 -15.80 -5.60
CA ASP A 191 -15.53 -16.59 -4.39
C ASP A 191 -15.25 -15.69 -3.17
N LEU A 192 -16.09 -15.74 -2.14
CA LEU A 192 -15.92 -15.01 -0.89
C LEU A 192 -15.54 -15.98 0.23
N LEU A 193 -14.41 -15.72 0.89
CA LEU A 193 -13.97 -16.51 2.04
C LEU A 193 -14.36 -15.82 3.35
N ARG A 194 -15.27 -16.45 4.10
CA ARG A 194 -15.64 -16.11 5.48
C ARG A 194 -15.92 -17.38 6.31
N PRO A 195 -15.43 -17.46 7.57
CA PRO A 195 -14.54 -16.51 8.24
C PRO A 195 -13.16 -16.42 7.57
N GLY A 196 -12.52 -15.26 7.65
CA GLY A 196 -11.24 -14.97 7.02
C GLY A 196 -10.06 -15.51 7.83
N THR A 197 -10.05 -16.79 8.20
CA THR A 197 -8.95 -17.40 8.95
C THR A 197 -7.82 -17.85 8.02
N PHE A 198 -6.57 -17.82 8.49
CA PHE A 198 -5.43 -18.28 7.69
C PHE A 198 -5.53 -19.77 7.32
N GLU A 199 -6.08 -20.59 8.23
CA GLU A 199 -6.32 -22.01 7.99
C GLU A 199 -7.40 -22.22 6.91
N ALA A 200 -8.51 -21.48 6.97
CA ALA A 200 -9.56 -21.55 5.96
C ALA A 200 -9.03 -21.13 4.58
N LEU A 201 -8.21 -20.08 4.53
CA LEU A 201 -7.55 -19.65 3.29
C LEU A 201 -6.66 -20.75 2.72
N THR A 202 -5.80 -21.34 3.55
CA THR A 202 -4.88 -22.39 3.13
C THR A 202 -5.63 -23.60 2.58
N LYS A 203 -6.62 -24.11 3.32
CA LYS A 203 -7.46 -25.24 2.88
C LYS A 203 -8.24 -24.94 1.60
N HIS A 204 -8.75 -23.72 1.47
CA HIS A 204 -9.50 -23.30 0.29
C HIS A 204 -8.62 -23.23 -0.96
N LEU A 205 -7.43 -22.66 -0.85
CA LEU A 205 -6.45 -22.63 -1.94
C LEU A 205 -5.92 -24.03 -2.29
N GLU A 206 -5.77 -24.91 -1.31
CA GLU A 206 -5.42 -26.31 -1.54
C GLU A 206 -6.50 -27.08 -2.29
N ALA A 207 -7.77 -26.94 -1.88
CA ALA A 207 -8.89 -27.62 -2.50
C ALA A 207 -9.09 -27.22 -3.97
N LYS A 208 -8.78 -25.97 -4.34
CA LYS A 208 -8.87 -25.48 -5.72
C LYS A 208 -7.67 -25.84 -6.58
N GLY A 209 -6.50 -25.98 -5.97
CA GLY A 209 -5.23 -26.26 -6.67
C GLY A 209 -4.51 -24.99 -7.16
N ALA A 210 -3.23 -25.16 -7.49
CA ALA A 210 -2.38 -24.07 -7.97
C ALA A 210 -2.84 -23.56 -9.35
N GLY A 211 -2.74 -22.25 -9.58
CA GLY A 211 -3.12 -21.59 -10.83
C GLY A 211 -4.63 -21.40 -11.04
N PHE A 212 -5.48 -21.82 -10.08
CA PHE A 212 -6.93 -21.63 -10.20
C PHE A 212 -7.35 -20.16 -10.05
N TYR A 213 -6.84 -19.47 -9.03
CA TYR A 213 -7.13 -18.05 -8.80
C TYR A 213 -6.14 -17.14 -9.51
N HIS A 214 -6.66 -16.12 -10.18
CA HIS A 214 -5.84 -15.10 -10.85
C HIS A 214 -5.63 -13.88 -9.94
N ILE A 215 -6.63 -13.57 -9.10
CA ILE A 215 -6.60 -12.42 -8.21
C ILE A 215 -7.06 -12.89 -6.84
N VAL A 216 -6.33 -12.50 -5.80
CA VAL A 216 -6.84 -12.53 -4.43
C VAL A 216 -6.90 -11.12 -3.89
N HIS A 217 -8.06 -10.73 -3.37
CA HIS A 217 -8.28 -9.44 -2.73
C HIS A 217 -8.48 -9.65 -1.23
N PHE A 218 -7.57 -9.09 -0.45
CA PHE A 218 -7.63 -9.08 1.00
C PHE A 218 -8.21 -7.77 1.51
N ASP A 219 -9.27 -7.87 2.31
CA ASP A 219 -9.85 -6.76 3.05
C ASP A 219 -9.72 -7.06 4.55
N MET A 220 -8.66 -6.57 5.16
CA MET A 220 -8.27 -6.91 6.53
C MET A 220 -7.48 -5.78 7.22
N HIS A 221 -7.18 -5.93 8.50
CA HIS A 221 -6.27 -5.01 9.19
C HIS A 221 -4.81 -5.40 8.98
N GLY A 222 -3.94 -4.40 8.98
CA GLY A 222 -2.50 -4.58 8.87
C GLY A 222 -1.76 -3.45 9.58
N ALA A 223 -0.51 -3.71 9.94
CA ALA A 223 0.38 -2.71 10.53
C ALA A 223 1.86 -3.09 10.36
N VAL A 224 2.73 -2.09 10.40
CA VAL A 224 4.18 -2.28 10.42
C VAL A 224 4.69 -1.90 11.80
N MET A 225 5.20 -2.89 12.55
CA MET A 225 5.59 -2.68 13.94
C MET A 225 6.78 -3.56 14.35
N SER A 226 7.46 -3.15 15.41
CA SER A 226 8.54 -3.87 16.06
C SER A 226 7.98 -4.87 17.06
N TYR A 227 8.80 -5.83 17.47
CA TYR A 227 8.38 -6.80 18.48
C TYR A 227 8.04 -6.15 19.83
N ALA A 228 8.72 -5.06 20.19
CA ALA A 228 8.43 -4.33 21.42
C ALA A 228 7.05 -3.66 21.35
N GLU A 229 6.70 -3.05 20.22
CA GLU A 229 5.39 -2.43 20.00
C GLU A 229 4.25 -3.46 19.99
N VAL A 230 4.47 -4.64 19.39
CA VAL A 230 3.51 -5.76 19.48
C VAL A 230 3.22 -6.09 20.94
N LYS A 231 4.27 -6.25 21.75
CA LYS A 231 4.14 -6.58 23.18
C LYS A 231 3.46 -5.46 23.97
N GLU A 232 3.81 -4.22 23.71
CA GLU A 232 3.20 -3.08 24.39
C GLU A 232 1.70 -2.96 24.08
N LEU A 233 1.30 -3.24 22.82
CA LEU A 233 -0.10 -3.32 22.44
C LEU A 233 -0.83 -4.47 23.15
N GLN A 234 -0.21 -5.66 23.20
CA GLN A 234 -0.72 -6.79 23.97
C GLN A 234 -0.95 -6.43 25.45
N GLU A 235 0.03 -5.80 26.09
CA GLU A 235 -0.01 -5.43 27.52
C GLU A 235 -0.98 -4.27 27.84
N LYS A 236 -1.19 -3.34 26.90
CA LYS A 236 -2.12 -2.20 27.05
C LYS A 236 -3.58 -2.61 26.84
N GLU A 237 -3.82 -3.59 25.97
CA GLU A 237 -5.17 -4.11 25.70
C GLU A 237 -5.69 -5.01 26.82
N GLU A 238 -4.83 -5.78 27.52
CA GLU A 238 -5.19 -6.51 28.75
C GLU A 238 -5.77 -5.61 29.87
N LYS A 239 -5.55 -4.29 29.79
CA LYS A 239 -5.93 -3.30 30.82
C LYS A 239 -7.04 -2.33 30.40
N SER A 240 -7.55 -2.40 29.16
CA SER A 240 -8.43 -1.36 28.58
C SER A 240 -9.77 -1.90 28.06
N ASN A 241 -10.88 -1.16 28.25
CA ASN A 241 -12.23 -1.49 27.78
C ASN A 241 -12.43 -1.16 26.27
N PRO A 242 -13.35 -1.80 25.52
CA PRO A 242 -13.34 -1.91 24.06
C PRO A 242 -13.95 -0.67 23.39
N GLY A 243 -13.12 0.15 22.77
CA GLY A 243 -13.61 1.34 22.05
C GLY A 243 -12.68 1.92 20.99
N ASN A 244 -11.52 1.33 20.75
CA ASN A 244 -10.64 1.79 19.68
C ASN A 244 -10.89 0.96 18.40
N PRO A 245 -11.43 1.54 17.31
CA PRO A 245 -11.62 0.82 16.05
C PRO A 245 -10.29 0.42 15.36
N LEU A 246 -9.15 0.87 15.89
CA LEU A 246 -7.80 0.44 15.52
C LEU A 246 -7.20 -0.59 16.52
N SER A 247 -7.96 -1.05 17.53
CA SER A 247 -7.48 -2.08 18.46
C SER A 247 -7.46 -3.44 17.78
N PHE A 248 -6.31 -4.08 17.82
CA PHE A 248 -6.14 -5.44 17.33
C PHE A 248 -6.63 -6.40 18.40
N LYS A 249 -7.97 -6.52 18.54
CA LYS A 249 -8.58 -7.31 19.62
C LYS A 249 -7.87 -8.66 19.82
N GLU A 250 -7.36 -8.86 21.03
CA GLU A 250 -6.79 -10.09 21.58
C GLU A 250 -6.03 -10.95 20.57
N PHE A 251 -4.72 -10.77 20.54
CA PHE A 251 -3.81 -11.58 19.73
C PHE A 251 -3.81 -13.04 20.20
N GLY A 252 -4.42 -13.94 19.42
CA GLY A 252 -4.57 -15.35 19.76
C GLY A 252 -3.32 -16.21 19.57
N ARG A 253 -2.21 -15.65 19.07
CA ARG A 253 -0.96 -16.40 18.84
C ARG A 253 0.26 -15.60 19.27
N GLU A 254 1.14 -16.21 20.07
CA GLU A 254 2.46 -15.65 20.36
C GLU A 254 3.26 -15.53 19.06
N ILE A 255 3.62 -14.29 18.70
CA ILE A 255 4.53 -14.04 17.60
C ILE A 255 5.95 -14.33 18.10
N PRO A 256 6.77 -15.12 17.38
CA PRO A 256 8.17 -15.31 17.74
C PRO A 256 8.91 -13.97 17.81
N LYS A 257 9.86 -13.84 18.73
CA LYS A 257 10.67 -12.62 18.82
C LYS A 257 11.38 -12.34 17.49
N PHE A 258 11.17 -11.15 16.94
CA PHE A 258 11.83 -10.69 15.73
C PHE A 258 12.60 -9.38 15.97
N ALA A 259 13.61 -9.15 15.14
CA ALA A 259 14.38 -7.91 15.13
C ALA A 259 13.86 -6.97 14.04
N GLY A 260 13.93 -5.66 14.31
CA GLY A 260 13.46 -4.63 13.38
C GLY A 260 11.93 -4.57 13.27
N LEU A 261 11.46 -3.95 12.20
CA LEU A 261 10.05 -3.77 11.88
C LEU A 261 9.58 -4.88 10.95
N LYS A 262 8.39 -5.44 11.22
CA LYS A 262 7.74 -6.41 10.34
C LYS A 262 6.34 -5.94 9.96
N ALA A 263 5.96 -6.24 8.72
CA ALA A 263 4.59 -6.08 8.25
C ALA A 263 3.76 -7.26 8.75
N LEU A 264 2.72 -6.96 9.53
CA LEU A 264 1.82 -7.92 10.15
C LEU A 264 0.40 -7.72 9.61
N LEU A 265 -0.29 -8.83 9.39
CA LEU A 265 -1.66 -8.90 8.89
C LEU A 265 -2.56 -9.60 9.90
N SER A 266 -3.75 -9.07 10.12
CA SER A 266 -4.70 -9.57 11.12
C SER A 266 -5.77 -10.44 10.47
N PHE A 267 -5.67 -11.75 10.70
CA PHE A 267 -6.68 -12.74 10.31
C PHE A 267 -7.69 -12.96 11.43
N GLU A 268 -8.84 -13.55 11.12
CA GLU A 268 -9.75 -14.05 12.14
C GLU A 268 -9.18 -15.33 12.77
N SER A 269 -9.29 -15.49 14.09
CA SER A 269 -8.85 -16.73 14.77
C SER A 269 -9.91 -17.84 14.72
N GLY A 270 -11.14 -17.53 14.30
CA GLY A 270 -12.31 -18.42 14.42
C GLY A 270 -13.03 -18.30 15.77
N ILE A 271 -12.50 -17.50 16.70
CA ILE A 271 -13.13 -17.14 17.97
C ILE A 271 -13.55 -15.66 17.89
N PRO A 272 -14.83 -15.32 18.15
CA PRO A 272 -15.29 -13.93 18.11
C PRO A 272 -14.46 -13.01 19.02
N GLY A 273 -13.99 -11.89 18.47
CA GLY A 273 -13.21 -10.91 19.21
C GLY A 273 -11.72 -11.23 19.34
N GLN A 274 -11.22 -12.32 18.75
CA GLN A 274 -9.80 -12.67 18.77
C GLN A 274 -9.19 -12.64 17.36
N THR A 275 -7.95 -12.18 17.26
CA THR A 275 -7.21 -12.02 16.00
C THR A 275 -6.06 -13.03 15.89
N ASP A 276 -5.76 -13.48 14.67
CA ASP A 276 -4.54 -14.26 14.36
C ASP A 276 -3.60 -13.37 13.55
N LEU A 277 -2.59 -12.78 14.22
CA LEU A 277 -1.58 -11.98 13.55
C LEU A 277 -0.57 -12.86 12.83
N ARG A 278 -0.32 -12.55 11.55
CA ARG A 278 0.63 -13.25 10.70
C ARG A 278 1.60 -12.30 10.03
N GLU A 279 2.82 -12.78 9.81
CA GLU A 279 3.78 -12.02 9.01
C GLU A 279 3.30 -11.98 7.55
N ALA A 280 3.42 -10.82 6.90
CA ALA A 280 3.04 -10.68 5.49
C ALA A 280 3.85 -11.62 4.56
N SER A 281 5.05 -12.04 4.97
CA SER A 281 5.87 -13.06 4.30
C SER A 281 5.19 -14.42 4.25
N GLU A 282 4.54 -14.86 5.34
CA GLU A 282 3.79 -16.14 5.36
C GLU A 282 2.68 -16.14 4.29
N LEU A 283 1.99 -15.00 4.13
CA LEU A 283 0.99 -14.84 3.09
C LEU A 283 1.62 -14.83 1.68
N ALA A 284 2.73 -14.11 1.51
CA ALA A 284 3.43 -14.04 0.22
C ALA A 284 3.90 -15.43 -0.25
N ASP A 285 4.44 -16.24 0.66
CA ASP A 285 4.86 -17.62 0.38
C ASP A 285 3.68 -18.50 0.00
N LEU A 286 2.55 -18.39 0.72
CA LEU A 286 1.31 -19.11 0.41
C LEU A 286 0.79 -18.78 -1.00
N LEU A 287 0.71 -17.49 -1.35
CA LEU A 287 0.21 -17.05 -2.66
C LEU A 287 1.16 -17.46 -3.81
N THR A 288 2.46 -17.32 -3.59
CA THR A 288 3.50 -17.71 -4.56
C THR A 288 3.46 -19.22 -4.81
N GLY A 289 3.34 -20.03 -3.74
CA GLY A 289 3.21 -21.48 -3.84
C GLY A 289 1.94 -21.96 -4.56
N LYS A 290 0.94 -21.09 -4.74
CA LYS A 290 -0.30 -21.38 -5.47
C LYS A 290 -0.34 -20.74 -6.86
N ASN A 291 0.76 -20.16 -7.35
CA ASN A 291 0.85 -19.46 -8.65
C ASN A 291 -0.19 -18.34 -8.82
N ILE A 292 -0.48 -17.60 -7.74
CA ILE A 292 -1.44 -16.49 -7.79
C ILE A 292 -0.68 -15.23 -8.25
N PRO A 293 -0.98 -14.69 -9.43
CA PRO A 293 -0.18 -13.62 -10.04
C PRO A 293 -0.49 -12.23 -9.49
N VAL A 294 -1.69 -12.01 -8.94
CA VAL A 294 -2.15 -10.69 -8.48
C VAL A 294 -2.70 -10.79 -7.07
N CYS A 295 -2.14 -9.98 -6.17
CA CYS A 295 -2.65 -9.75 -4.83
C CYS A 295 -3.07 -8.28 -4.69
N ILE A 296 -4.30 -8.05 -4.25
CA ILE A 296 -4.80 -6.74 -3.87
C ILE A 296 -4.92 -6.73 -2.35
N LEU A 297 -4.14 -5.89 -1.68
CA LEU A 297 -4.14 -5.79 -0.23
C LEU A 297 -4.78 -4.47 0.19
N ASN A 298 -6.01 -4.54 0.68
CA ASN A 298 -6.69 -3.43 1.32
C ASN A 298 -6.54 -3.61 2.84
N ALA A 299 -5.43 -3.11 3.37
CA ALA A 299 -5.12 -3.11 4.80
C ALA A 299 -4.47 -1.79 5.24
N CYS A 300 -4.69 -1.39 6.48
CA CYS A 300 -3.99 -0.24 7.08
C CYS A 300 -2.47 -0.43 6.97
N GLN A 301 -1.75 0.64 6.65
CA GLN A 301 -0.29 0.65 6.49
C GLN A 301 0.26 -0.38 5.48
N SER A 302 -0.57 -0.94 4.60
CA SER A 302 -0.15 -1.92 3.58
C SER A 302 0.88 -1.39 2.59
N ALA A 303 0.96 -0.07 2.42
CA ALA A 303 1.97 0.62 1.61
C ALA A 303 3.09 1.26 2.46
N LYS A 304 3.04 1.19 3.80
CA LYS A 304 4.00 1.85 4.69
C LYS A 304 5.36 1.19 4.52
N GLN A 305 6.35 1.99 4.11
CA GLN A 305 7.75 1.60 4.13
C GLN A 305 8.45 2.43 5.21
N VAL A 306 9.23 1.75 6.04
CA VAL A 306 9.82 2.32 7.25
C VAL A 306 11.32 2.42 7.10
N GLN A 307 11.91 3.46 7.71
CA GLN A 307 13.36 3.63 7.73
C GLN A 307 13.98 2.46 8.52
N GLY A 308 14.92 1.78 7.87
CA GLY A 308 15.66 0.66 8.46
C GLY A 308 16.86 1.12 9.26
#